data_AF-A0A2S9VBH1-F1
#
_entry.id   AF-A0A2S9VBH1-F1
#
_cell.length_a   1.000
_cell.length_b   1.000
_cell.length_c   1.000
_cell.angle_alpha   90.00
_cell.angle_beta   90.00
_cell.angle_gamma   90.00
#
_symmetry.space_group_name_H-M   'P 1'
#
loop_
_entity.id
_entity.type
_entity.pdbx_description
1 polymer ?
#
loop_
_entity_poly.entity_id
_entity_poly.type
_entity_poly.pdbx_seq_one_letter_code
_entity_poly.pdbx_strand_id
1 'polypeptide(L)' 'MATKRRTREQWQELIDKQAAGELTVSEFCAQHALTVSNFYLWRKK' A
#
# COMPACT_ATOMS: atom_id res chain seq x y z
N MET A 1 -5.30 -0.52 -22.42
CA MET A 1 -4.72 0.11 -21.23
C MET A 1 -5.12 -0.71 -20.01
N ALA A 2 -4.25 -1.58 -19.50
CA ALA A 2 -4.59 -2.45 -18.39
C ALA A 2 -4.56 -1.64 -17.08
N THR A 3 -5.74 -1.26 -16.58
CA THR A 3 -5.89 -0.82 -15.18
C THR A 3 -5.45 -1.97 -14.29
N LYS A 4 -4.16 -1.98 -13.90
CA LYS A 4 -3.57 -2.93 -12.97
C LYS A 4 -4.28 -2.79 -11.63
N ARG A 5 -5.36 -3.55 -11.44
CA ARG A 5 -5.93 -3.79 -10.12
C ARG A 5 -4.84 -4.48 -9.32
N ARG A 6 -4.31 -3.79 -8.30
CA ARG A 6 -3.32 -4.36 -7.38
C ARG A 6 -3.96 -5.57 -6.70
N THR A 7 -3.33 -6.73 -6.84
CA THR A 7 -3.77 -7.98 -6.19
C THR A 7 -3.44 -7.93 -4.69
N ARG A 8 -3.99 -8.87 -3.92
CA ARG A 8 -3.71 -8.99 -2.48
C ARG A 8 -2.21 -9.12 -2.22
N GLU A 9 -1.50 -9.89 -3.03
CA GLU A 9 -0.05 -10.11 -2.91
C GLU A 9 0.73 -8.80 -3.05
N GLN A 10 0.37 -7.98 -4.05
CA GLN A 10 0.97 -6.65 -4.23
C GLN A 10 0.70 -5.72 -3.05
N TRP A 11 -0.50 -5.78 -2.45
CA TRP A 11 -0.78 -5.03 -1.22
C TRP A 11 0.03 -5.55 -0.04
N GLN A 12 0.20 -6.86 0.09
CA GLN A 12 0.99 -7.46 1.14
C GLN A 12 2.47 -7.05 1.04
N GLU A 13 3.04 -7.06 -0.16
CA GLU A 13 4.40 -6.56 -0.40
C GLU A 13 4.55 -5.07 -0.04
N LEU A 14 3.54 -4.26 -0.35
CA LEU A 14 3.53 -2.83 -0.02
C LEU A 14 3.45 -2.59 1.50
N ILE A 15 2.64 -3.39 2.20
CA ILE A 15 2.52 -3.32 3.67
C ILE A 15 3.82 -3.78 4.32
N ASP A 16 4.44 -4.84 3.82
CA ASP A 16 5.72 -5.34 4.32
C ASP A 16 6.84 -4.33 4.09
N LYS A 17 6.92 -3.73 2.89
CA LYS A 17 7.85 -2.63 2.59
C LYS A 17 7.62 -1.40 3.46
N GLN A 18 6.37 -1.06 3.73
CA GLN A 18 6.05 0.05 4.63
C GLN A 18 6.39 -0.30 6.08
N ALA A 19 6.20 -1.55 6.52
CA ALA A 19 6.53 -2.00 7.87
C ALA A 19 8.04 -2.11 8.11
N ALA A 20 8.80 -2.46 7.07
CA ALA A 20 10.26 -2.47 7.08
C ALA A 20 10.87 -1.06 6.95
N GLY A 21 10.10 -0.11 6.42
CA GLY A 21 10.52 1.28 6.29
C GLY A 21 10.16 2.13 7.51
N GLU A 22 10.98 3.14 7.77
CA GLU A 22 10.69 4.16 8.80
C GLU A 22 9.70 5.23 8.30
N LEU A 23 9.26 5.14 7.04
CA LEU A 23 8.35 6.08 6.41
C LEU A 23 6.93 5.90 6.94
N THR A 24 6.27 7.03 7.21
CA THR A 24 4.87 7.00 7.63
C THR A 24 3.98 6.48 6.50
N VAL A 25 2.87 5.83 6.88
CA VAL A 25 1.87 5.29 5.92
C VAL A 25 1.42 6.36 4.92
N SER A 26 1.30 7.62 5.36
CA SER A 26 0.91 8.76 4.53
C SER A 26 1.94 9.07 3.45
N GLU A 27 3.24 9.11 3.79
CA GLU A 27 4.32 9.35 2.83
C GLU A 27 4.48 8.19 1.86
N PHE A 28 4.41 6.96 2.36
CA PHE A 28 4.46 5.76 1.54
C PHE A 28 3.27 5.72 0.56
N CYS A 29 2.07 6.06 1.03
CA CYS A 29 0.90 6.15 0.17
C CYS A 29 1.04 7.24 -0.90
N ALA A 30 1.59 8.40 -0.55
CA ALA A 30 1.85 9.48 -1.51
C ALA A 30 2.82 9.05 -2.62
N GLN A 31 3.94 8.40 -2.25
CA GLN A 31 4.93 7.92 -3.22
C GLN A 31 4.38 6.82 -4.14
N HIS A 32 3.53 5.93 -3.62
CA HIS A 32 2.98 4.82 -4.40
C HIS A 32 1.64 5.14 -5.08
N ALA A 33 1.18 6.40 -5.05
CA ALA A 33 -0.15 6.81 -5.53
C ALA A 33 -1.27 5.92 -4.97
N LEU A 34 -1.24 5.77 -3.64
CA LEU A 34 -2.22 5.06 -2.84
C LEU A 34 -2.93 6.05 -1.93
N THR A 35 -4.16 5.71 -1.57
CA THR A 35 -4.88 6.40 -0.51
C THR A 35 -4.69 5.67 0.81
N VAL A 36 -4.40 6.40 1.87
CA VAL A 36 -4.22 5.90 3.24
C VAL A 36 -5.39 5.04 3.70
N SER A 37 -6.63 5.45 3.39
CA SER A 37 -7.85 4.69 3.73
C SER A 37 -7.84 3.27 3.14
N ASN A 38 -7.41 3.13 1.89
CA ASN A 38 -7.35 1.85 1.21
C ASN A 38 -6.20 0.99 1.78
N PHE A 39 -5.08 1.61 2.15
CA PHE A 39 -3.97 0.93 2.82
C PHE A 39 -4.40 0.31 4.16
N TYR A 40 -5.09 1.06 5.03
CA TYR A 40 -5.61 0.51 6.28
C TYR A 40 -6.66 -0.59 6.06
N LEU A 41 -7.48 -0.47 5.02
CA LEU A 41 -8.47 -1.49 4.67
C LEU A 41 -7.81 -2.81 4.26
N TRP A 42 -6.72 -2.74 3.48
CA TRP A 42 -5.93 -3.94 3.11
C TRP A 42 -5.08 -4.47 4.27
N ARG A 43 -4.54 -3.60 5.12
CA ARG A 43 -3.80 -4.02 6.33
C ARG A 43 -4.66 -4.80 7.31
N LYS A 44 -5.97 -4.52 7.37
CA LYS A 44 -6.93 -5.21 8.23
C LYS A 44 -7.37 -6.58 7.69
N LYS A 45 -7.13 -6.88 6.41
CA LYS A 45 -7.75 -7.98 5.67
C LYS A 45 -6.87 -9.22 5.49
#